data_AF-A0A6P0GZ50-F1
#
_entry.id   AF-A0A6P0GZ50-F1
#
_cell.length_a   1.000
_cell.length_b   1.000
_cell.length_c   1.000
_cell.angle_alpha   90.00
_cell.angle_beta   90.00
_cell.angle_gamma   90.00
#
_symmetry.space_group_name_H-M   'P 1'
#
loop_
_entity.id
_entity.type
_entity.pdbx_description
1 polymer ?
#
loop_
_entity_poly.entity_id
_entity_poly.type
_entity_poly.pdbx_seq_one_letter_code
_entity_poly.pdbx_strand_id
1 'polypeptide(L)' 'MPLPVALDLLGLYWKQYPDFQPLKDKAARRLYVSLGNGVVELLTTVDKGGAIDLATYLLRLDLVSAVKQLDLAKGNPDRS' A
#
# COMPACT_ATOMS: atom_id res chain seq x y z
N MET A 1 -6.80 -3.34 -7.99
CA MET A 1 -7.13 -3.06 -6.58
C MET A 1 -6.59 -1.67 -6.28
N PRO A 2 -7.40 -0.76 -5.69
CA PRO A 2 -6.91 0.56 -5.29
C PRO A 2 -5.76 0.47 -4.28
N LEU A 3 -4.82 1.42 -4.32
CA LEU A 3 -3.67 1.44 -3.42
C LEU A 3 -4.07 1.47 -1.92
N PRO A 4 -5.01 2.32 -1.48
CA PRO A 4 -5.55 2.26 -0.11
C PRO A 4 -5.99 0.86 0.33
N VAL A 5 -6.81 0.20 -0.50
CA VAL A 5 -7.32 -1.15 -0.23
C VAL A 5 -6.19 -2.17 -0.12
N ALA A 6 -5.15 -2.03 -0.94
CA ALA A 6 -3.98 -2.90 -0.86
C ALA A 6 -3.19 -2.69 0.44
N LEU A 7 -3.03 -1.44 0.89
CA LEU A 7 -2.38 -1.12 2.15
C LEU A 7 -3.18 -1.64 3.36
N ASP A 8 -4.51 -1.49 3.31
CA ASP A 8 -5.42 -2.01 4.34
C ASP A 8 -5.34 -3.53 4.45
N LEU A 9 -5.36 -4.25 3.31
CA LEU A 9 -5.18 -5.70 3.27
C LEU A 9 -3.82 -6.16 3.82
N LEU A 10 -2.77 -5.38 3.60
CA LEU A 10 -1.45 -5.64 4.16
C LEU A 10 -1.37 -5.32 5.66
N GLY A 11 -2.42 -4.71 6.24
CA GLY A 11 -2.46 -4.28 7.65
C GLY A 11 -1.51 -3.11 7.92
N LEU A 12 -1.21 -2.32 6.90
CA LEU A 12 -0.31 -1.18 7.01
C LEU A 12 -1.09 0.07 7.38
N TYR A 13 -0.62 0.80 8.40
CA TYR A 13 -1.15 2.12 8.68
C TYR A 13 -0.66 3.12 7.64
N TRP A 14 -1.58 3.90 7.07
CA TRP A 14 -1.24 4.91 6.08
C TRP A 14 -2.07 6.19 6.26
N LYS A 15 -1.52 7.31 5.78
CA LYS A 15 -2.28 8.56 5.65
C LYS A 15 -1.96 9.24 4.32
N GLN A 16 -2.95 9.92 3.75
CA GLN A 16 -2.71 10.81 2.63
C GLN A 16 -2.01 12.10 3.10
N TYR A 17 -1.08 12.63 2.30
CA TYR A 17 -0.46 13.92 2.57
C TYR A 17 -1.41 15.04 2.14
N PRO A 18 -1.93 15.86 3.09
CA PRO A 18 -2.99 16.83 2.79
C PRO A 18 -2.50 17.98 1.90
N ASP A 19 -1.25 18.40 2.08
CA ASP A 19 -0.68 19.55 1.38
C ASP A 19 0.01 19.17 0.06
N PHE A 20 -0.22 17.94 -0.42
CA PHE A 20 0.36 17.50 -1.69
C PHE A 20 -0.29 18.22 -2.87
N GLN A 21 0.48 19.06 -3.57
CA GLN A 21 0.06 19.68 -4.82
C GLN A 21 0.80 19.05 -6.00
N PRO A 22 0.13 18.20 -6.79
CA PRO A 22 0.76 17.60 -7.96
C PRO A 22 1.11 18.65 -9.03
N LEU A 23 2.39 18.70 -9.42
CA LEU A 23 2.87 19.68 -10.42
C LEU A 23 2.70 19.23 -11.87
N LYS A 24 2.78 17.92 -12.14
CA LYS A 24 2.75 17.36 -13.50
C LYS A 24 1.48 16.56 -13.76
N ASP A 25 1.19 15.61 -12.89
CA ASP A 25 0.03 14.72 -13.02
C ASP A 25 -0.98 15.03 -11.92
N LYS A 26 -2.10 15.66 -12.28
CA LYS A 26 -3.16 16.04 -11.33
C LYS A 26 -3.80 14.85 -10.62
N ALA A 27 -3.66 13.63 -11.16
CA ALA A 27 -4.14 12.41 -10.51
C ALA A 27 -3.14 11.88 -9.47
N ALA A 28 -1.95 12.45 -9.38
CA ALA A 28 -0.94 11.98 -8.44
C ALA A 28 -1.37 12.23 -6.99
N ARG A 29 -1.16 11.21 -6.16
CA ARG A 29 -1.39 11.22 -4.73
C ARG A 29 -0.10 10.88 -4.01
N ARG A 30 0.10 11.51 -2.86
CA ARG A 30 1.20 11.22 -1.95
C ARG A 30 0.63 10.61 -0.67
N LEU A 31 1.13 9.43 -0.30
CA LEU A 31 0.78 8.71 0.92
C LEU A 31 2.01 8.52 1.79
N TYR A 32 1.83 8.58 3.10
CA TYR A 32 2.80 8.09 4.07
C TYR A 32 2.35 6.74 4.60
N VAL A 33 3.24 5.76 4.54
CA VAL A 33 2.97 4.39 5.02
C VAL A 33 3.90 4.09 6.17
N SER A 34 3.34 3.72 7.31
CA SER A 34 4.08 3.32 8.49
C SER A 34 4.51 1.87 8.36
N LEU A 35 5.80 1.63 8.47
CA LEU A 35 6.45 0.33 8.54
C LEU A 35 7.06 0.17 9.94
N GLY A 36 7.39 -1.07 10.33
CA GLY A 36 7.94 -1.34 11.66
C GLY A 36 9.26 -0.60 11.97
N ASN A 37 9.97 -0.14 10.95
CA ASN A 37 11.26 0.57 11.06
C ASN A 37 11.21 2.04 10.62
N GLY A 38 10.03 2.61 10.36
CA GLY A 38 9.91 4.01 9.96
C GLY A 38 8.72 4.29 9.07
N VAL A 39 8.74 5.43 8.39
CA VAL A 39 7.68 5.86 7.47
C VAL A 39 8.28 6.01 6.08
N VAL A 40 7.61 5.45 5.08
CA VAL A 40 7.98 5.64 3.66
C VAL A 40 6.94 6.50 2.96
N GLU A 41 7.41 7.29 2.00
CA GLU A 41 6.53 8.07 1.12
C GLU A 41 6.25 7.29 -0.15
N LEU A 42 4.97 7.16 -0.50
CA LEU A 42 4.52 6.62 -1.78
C LEU A 42 3.92 7.75 -2.61
N LEU A 43 4.52 7.99 -3.77
CA LEU A 43 3.95 8.82 -4.81
C LEU A 43 3.34 7.90 -5.87
N THR A 44 2.04 8.02 -6.11
CA THR A 44 1.37 7.24 -7.15
C THR A 44 0.56 8.12 -8.09
N THR A 45 0.62 7.85 -9.39
CA THR A 45 -0.20 8.49 -10.43
C THR A 45 -1.43 7.66 -10.79
N VAL A 46 -1.47 6.41 -10.36
CA VAL A 46 -2.54 5.45 -10.63
C VAL A 46 -2.86 4.67 -9.37
N ASP A 47 -4.13 4.41 -9.10
CA ASP A 47 -4.56 3.49 -8.03
C ASP A 47 -4.20 2.01 -8.36
N LYS A 48 -3.11 1.77 -9.09
CA LYS A 48 -2.67 0.48 -9.62
C LYS A 48 -1.28 0.12 -9.08
N GLY A 49 -1.16 -0.01 -7.76
CA GLY A 49 -0.11 -0.82 -7.15
C GLY A 49 -0.66 -2.22 -6.93
N GLY A 50 -0.03 -3.26 -7.48
CA GLY A 50 -0.40 -4.63 -7.15
C GLY A 50 -0.16 -4.87 -5.66
N ALA A 51 -1.15 -5.41 -4.93
CA ALA A 51 -0.97 -5.69 -3.50
C ALA A 51 0.23 -6.62 -3.24
N ILE A 52 0.51 -7.51 -4.19
CA ILE A 52 1.70 -8.37 -4.19
C ILE A 52 2.97 -7.53 -4.34
N ASP A 53 3.03 -6.63 -5.32
CA ASP A 53 4.19 -5.75 -5.54
C ASP A 53 4.46 -4.85 -4.33
N LEU A 54 3.39 -4.38 -3.67
CA LEU A 54 3.51 -3.60 -2.44
C LEU A 54 4.05 -4.44 -1.28
N ALA A 55 3.59 -5.69 -1.13
CA ALA A 55 4.12 -6.60 -0.12
C ALA A 55 5.61 -6.90 -0.35
N THR A 56 6.00 -7.16 -1.60
CA THR A 56 7.42 -7.44 -1.93
C THR A 56 8.29 -6.20 -1.75
N TYR A 57 7.78 -5.01 -2.12
CA TYR A 57 8.54 -3.77 -2.03
C TYR A 57 8.63 -3.20 -0.60
N LEU A 58 7.50 -3.08 0.09
CA LEU A 58 7.39 -2.45 1.41
C LEU A 58 7.78 -3.39 2.54
N LEU A 59 7.30 -4.64 2.49
CA LEU A 59 7.54 -5.65 3.53
C LEU A 59 8.75 -6.53 3.22
N ARG A 60 9.40 -6.35 2.05
CA ARG A 60 10.57 -7.13 1.61
C ARG A 60 10.31 -8.63 1.54
N LEU A 61 9.06 -9.01 1.29
CA LEU A 61 8.69 -10.42 1.13
C LEU A 61 9.10 -10.94 -0.25
N ASP A 62 9.38 -12.23 -0.33
CA ASP A 62 9.40 -12.92 -1.60
C ASP A 62 7.97 -13.09 -2.15
N LEU A 63 7.85 -13.39 -3.45
CA LEU A 63 6.57 -13.52 -4.13
C LEU A 63 5.63 -14.53 -3.46
N VAL A 64 6.15 -15.69 -3.03
CA VAL A 64 5.31 -16.74 -2.43
C VAL A 64 4.79 -16.30 -1.07
N SER A 65 5.65 -15.67 -0.26
CA SER A 65 5.26 -15.11 1.02
C SER A 65 4.24 -13.98 0.88
N ALA A 66 4.41 -13.10 -0.12
CA ALA A 66 3.46 -12.04 -0.45
C ALA A 66 2.06 -12.58 -0.82
N VAL A 67 2.00 -13.61 -1.67
CA VAL A 67 0.73 -14.25 -2.06
C VAL A 67 0.04 -14.87 -0.83
N LYS A 68 0.77 -15.64 -0.02
CA LYS A 68 0.23 -16.27 1.19
C LYS A 68 -0.33 -15.24 2.17
N GLN A 69 0.40 -14.15 2.41
CA GLN A 69 -0.07 -13.09 3.30
C GLN A 69 -1.38 -12.46 2.80
N LEU A 70 -1.49 -12.21 1.50
CA LEU A 70 -2.68 -11.62 0.90
C LEU A 70 -3.88 -12.57 0.88
N ASP A 71 -3.65 -13.86 0.65
CA ASP A 71 -4.71 -14.87 0.71
C ASP A 71 -5.23 -15.01 2.15
N LEU A 72 -4.35 -15.01 3.14
CA LEU A 72 -4.72 -14.96 4.55
C LEU A 72 -5.51 -13.70 4.90
N ALA A 73 -5.09 -12.54 4.39
CA ALA A 73 -5.77 -11.27 4.65
C ALA A 73 -7.19 -11.22 4.05
N LYS A 74 -7.38 -11.78 2.85
CA LYS A 74 -8.70 -11.88 2.18
C LYS A 74 -9.62 -12.91 2.83
N GLY A 75 -9.05 -13.97 3.40
CA GLY A 75 -9.80 -15.03 4.07
C GLY A 75 -10.28 -14.67 5.48
N ASN A 76 -9.89 -13.51 6.01
CA ASN A 76 -10.24 -13.07 7.36
C ASN A 76 -11.34 -11.99 7.35
N PRO A 77 -12.60 -12.33 7.66
CA PRO A 77 -13.73 -11.38 7.58
C PRO A 77 -13.69 -10.25 8.62
N ASP A 78 -12.88 -10.37 9.68
CA ASP A 78 -12.81 -9.40 10.78
C ASP A 78 -11.87 -8.20 10.51
N ARG A 79 -11.36 -8.05 9.28
CA ARG A 79 -10.40 -7.00 8.89
C ARG A 79 -10.96 -5.90 7.96
N SER A 80 -12.27 -5.87 7.68
CA SER A 80 -12.93 -4.84 6.85
C SER A 80 -13.59 -3.74 7.67
#